data_AF-A0A2G7GW65-F1
#
_entry.id   AF-A0A2G7GW65-F1
#
_cell.length_a   1.000
_cell.length_b   1.000
_cell.length_c   1.000
_cell.angle_alpha   90.00
_cell.angle_beta   90.00
_cell.angle_gamma   90.00
#
_symmetry.space_group_name_H-M   'P 1'
#
loop_
_entity.id
_entity.type
_entity.pdbx_description
1 polymer ?
#
loop_
_entity_poly.entity_id
_entity_poly.type
_entity_poly.pdbx_seq_one_letter_code
_entity_poly.pdbx_strand_id
1 'polypeptide(L)'
;MSVPALTAGGQDDPQAALFTELLEQVADLSDQLVFLHRLIPQALALASEAQAAELVQEAATLINTPRAALKLGGQWIGGVPGWLRDRPAPRRPTVLPTGAMHTGAPFVDAWRPTAVLLIPCVDGWVAMWGKRQFQAGERSLIETLARLLDAALEAQRARREAERHALQQRDRQQAQAVWRAVAPETLVSPAGYQLNLHSQPASDFGGDFQFQERDWVVVGDVSGKGLPAAIITAMFATSFTVAVRSAALNDALIEALHDHLERSGAFCTLAAVQVRPDGALRVLNVGHPPVLVRRADGSLEEIRATAPPIGTFPLVNVPLERVWLHPGDALLMYSDGLYEAEDASGAPFGLDRLNALASAAAPGDFNAGALRALGDYTVTDDLTLLTLHRDPAAPGVHRRLPGDLAALPQVGEALREALAPTHPALMPAELAVTELVVNAVRHGGATRVDLRLHASGDDLLLTLTDDGAPFDPTRADEREAGELREHGYGLLIVRRCAREWHYARKGGCNRQTLRLRAPAPAPPPASSS
;
A
#
# COMPACT_ATOMS: atom_id res chain seq x y z
N MET A 1 -17.52 83.55 -2.17
CA MET A 1 -17.69 84.74 -1.31
C MET A 1 -16.29 85.21 -0.92
N SER A 2 -16.01 86.48 -1.17
CA SER A 2 -14.72 87.14 -0.99
C SER A 2 -14.35 87.23 0.49
N VAL A 3 -13.14 86.84 0.86
CA VAL A 3 -12.56 87.09 2.19
C VAL A 3 -11.92 88.48 2.17
N PRO A 4 -12.22 89.39 3.12
CA PRO A 4 -11.59 90.70 3.17
C PRO A 4 -10.15 90.60 3.69
N ALA A 5 -9.28 91.44 3.13
CA ALA A 5 -7.89 91.59 3.53
C ALA A 5 -7.78 92.16 4.96
N LEU A 6 -7.15 91.42 5.86
CA LEU A 6 -6.66 91.92 7.14
C LEU A 6 -5.18 92.29 6.97
N THR A 7 -4.92 93.59 6.82
CA THR A 7 -3.57 94.14 6.95
C THR A 7 -3.18 94.27 8.42
N ALA A 8 -1.98 93.79 8.71
CA ALA A 8 -1.28 93.63 9.98
C ALA A 8 -1.41 94.77 11.01
N GLY A 9 -1.48 94.37 12.28
CA GLY A 9 -1.16 95.21 13.43
C GLY A 9 -1.30 94.49 14.78
N GLY A 10 -0.21 93.94 15.31
CA GLY A 10 -0.11 93.43 16.69
C GLY A 10 0.24 91.95 16.78
N GLN A 11 1.51 91.64 17.04
CA GLN A 11 1.98 90.32 17.47
C GLN A 11 1.28 89.96 18.80
N ASP A 12 0.84 88.71 18.93
CA ASP A 12 0.19 88.07 20.09
C ASP A 12 -1.34 88.25 20.24
N ASP A 13 -2.13 87.85 19.24
CA ASP A 13 -3.54 87.48 19.44
C ASP A 13 -3.66 85.98 19.78
N PRO A 14 -3.89 85.60 21.05
CA PRO A 14 -3.96 84.21 21.47
C PRO A 14 -5.11 83.42 20.83
N GLN A 15 -6.18 84.08 20.36
CA GLN A 15 -7.28 83.39 19.67
C GLN A 15 -6.92 83.03 18.22
N ALA A 16 -6.16 83.89 17.53
CA ALA A 16 -5.66 83.60 16.18
C ALA A 16 -4.63 82.45 16.21
N ALA A 17 -3.74 82.44 17.20
CA ALA A 17 -2.79 81.36 17.42
C ALA A 17 -3.50 80.01 17.70
N LEU A 18 -4.51 80.02 18.57
CA LEU A 18 -5.32 78.83 18.89
C LEU A 18 -6.07 78.30 17.66
N PHE A 19 -6.59 79.19 16.80
CA PHE A 19 -7.29 78.81 15.59
C PHE A 19 -6.35 78.22 14.52
N THR A 20 -5.15 78.79 14.37
CA THR A 20 -4.11 78.22 13.50
C THR A 20 -3.65 76.85 13.99
N GLU A 21 -3.45 76.68 15.29
CA GLU A 21 -3.08 75.40 15.90
C GLU A 21 -4.18 74.32 15.69
N LEU A 22 -5.45 74.70 15.82
CA LEU A 22 -6.60 73.83 15.51
C LEU A 22 -6.65 73.42 14.03
N LEU A 23 -6.41 74.35 13.11
CA LEU A 23 -6.39 74.05 11.67
C LEU A 23 -5.24 73.12 11.29
N GLU A 24 -4.06 73.28 11.90
CA GLU A 24 -2.92 72.39 11.72
C GLU A 24 -3.21 70.98 12.27
N GLN A 25 -3.86 70.87 13.43
CA GLN A 25 -4.28 69.57 13.99
C GLN A 25 -5.30 68.86 13.10
N VAL A 26 -6.28 69.59 12.54
CA VAL A 26 -7.27 69.01 11.61
C VAL A 26 -6.62 68.56 10.31
N ALA A 27 -5.65 69.31 9.78
CA ALA A 27 -4.89 68.92 8.60
C ALA A 27 -4.07 67.64 8.84
N ASP A 28 -3.36 67.53 9.98
CA ASP A 28 -2.58 66.34 10.34
C ASP A 28 -3.47 65.09 10.52
N LEU A 29 -4.64 65.24 11.15
CA LEU A 29 -5.64 64.16 11.24
C LEU A 29 -6.17 63.71 9.88
N SER A 30 -6.42 64.66 8.96
CA SER A 30 -6.85 64.36 7.60
C SER A 30 -5.77 63.58 6.83
N ASP A 31 -4.51 63.99 6.92
CA ASP A 31 -3.39 63.30 6.27
C ASP A 31 -3.17 61.89 6.83
N GLN A 32 -3.33 61.72 8.14
CA GLN A 32 -3.28 60.40 8.79
C GLN A 32 -4.41 59.48 8.32
N LEU A 33 -5.63 60.01 8.17
CA LEU A 33 -6.77 59.24 7.64
C LEU A 33 -6.54 58.83 6.18
N VAL A 34 -6.00 59.72 5.35
CA VAL A 34 -5.65 59.41 3.96
C VAL A 34 -4.58 58.32 3.90
N PHE A 35 -3.56 58.40 4.75
CA PHE A 35 -2.51 57.39 4.85
C PHE A 35 -3.08 56.00 5.16
N LEU A 36 -3.87 55.91 6.24
CA LEU A 36 -4.45 54.64 6.69
C LEU A 36 -5.44 54.08 5.66
N HIS A 37 -6.33 54.92 5.12
CA HIS A 37 -7.34 54.50 4.16
C HIS A 37 -6.72 53.96 2.86
N ARG A 38 -5.56 54.50 2.45
CA ARG A 38 -4.88 54.10 1.23
C ARG A 38 -3.99 52.87 1.39
N LEU A 39 -3.29 52.74 2.51
CA LEU A 39 -2.28 51.70 2.69
C LEU A 39 -2.81 50.42 3.35
N ILE A 40 -3.82 50.52 4.24
CA ILE A 40 -4.38 49.33 4.90
C ILE A 40 -4.92 48.30 3.88
N PRO A 41 -5.76 48.67 2.89
CA PRO A 41 -6.28 47.69 1.94
C PRO A 41 -5.18 47.03 1.10
N GLN A 42 -4.14 47.78 0.75
CA GLN A 42 -3.00 47.27 -0.01
C GLN A 42 -2.13 46.34 0.84
N ALA A 43 -1.89 46.66 2.12
CA ALA A 43 -1.21 45.78 3.05
C ALA A 43 -1.95 44.43 3.20
N LEU A 44 -3.28 44.47 3.29
CA LEU A 44 -4.11 43.26 3.39
C LEU A 44 -4.14 42.44 2.09
N ALA A 45 -3.88 43.07 0.94
CA ALA A 45 -3.87 42.42 -0.38
C ALA A 45 -2.45 42.00 -0.84
N LEU A 46 -1.44 42.09 0.04
CA LEU A 46 -0.05 41.75 -0.28
C LEU A 46 0.11 40.31 -0.77
N ALA A 47 0.70 40.13 -1.96
CA ALA A 47 0.95 38.85 -2.57
C ALA A 47 2.44 38.57 -2.84
N SER A 48 3.33 39.54 -2.59
CA SER A 48 4.79 39.41 -2.79
C SER A 48 5.60 40.39 -1.95
N GLU A 49 6.88 40.08 -1.73
CA GLU A 49 7.82 40.97 -1.03
C GLU A 49 8.12 42.26 -1.84
N ALA A 50 8.04 42.19 -3.18
CA ALA A 50 8.18 43.36 -4.04
C ALA A 50 7.06 44.39 -3.80
N GLN A 51 5.81 43.93 -3.70
CA GLN A 51 4.67 44.78 -3.35
C GLN A 51 4.81 45.36 -1.93
N ALA A 52 5.42 44.63 -0.99
CA ALA A 52 5.68 45.17 0.35
C ALA A 52 6.66 46.35 0.29
N ALA A 53 7.70 46.26 -0.54
CA ALA A 53 8.62 47.36 -0.76
C ALA A 53 7.98 48.55 -1.49
N GLU A 54 7.11 48.31 -2.47
CA GLU A 54 6.31 49.35 -3.13
C GLU A 54 5.41 50.08 -2.13
N LEU A 55 4.73 49.35 -1.25
CA LEU A 55 3.89 49.92 -0.19
C LEU A 55 4.69 50.80 0.78
N VAL A 56 5.92 50.38 1.12
CA VAL A 56 6.85 51.18 1.94
C VAL A 56 7.27 52.46 1.22
N GLN A 57 7.47 52.44 -0.10
CA GLN A 57 7.76 53.66 -0.88
C GLN A 57 6.55 54.59 -1.01
N GLU A 58 5.36 54.03 -1.19
CA GLU A 58 4.13 54.81 -1.24
C GLU A 58 3.86 55.48 0.11
N ALA A 59 4.06 54.75 1.21
CA ALA A 59 3.99 55.29 2.56
C ALA A 59 4.95 56.46 2.76
N ALA A 60 6.20 56.33 2.30
CA ALA A 60 7.18 57.41 2.36
C ALA A 60 6.72 58.64 1.57
N THR A 61 6.10 58.44 0.41
CA THR A 61 5.56 59.51 -0.43
C THR A 61 4.41 60.26 0.28
N LEU A 62 3.49 59.54 0.91
CA LEU A 62 2.34 60.12 1.63
C LEU A 62 2.77 60.97 2.82
N ILE A 63 3.86 60.60 3.49
CA ILE A 63 4.47 61.42 4.55
C ILE A 63 5.56 62.35 4.00
N ASN A 64 5.57 62.73 2.72
CA ASN A 64 6.54 63.67 2.14
C ASN A 64 8.02 63.34 2.47
N THR A 65 8.37 62.06 2.52
CA THR A 65 9.72 61.55 2.78
C THR A 65 10.29 60.95 1.50
N PRO A 66 11.40 61.49 0.97
CA PRO A 66 11.83 61.23 -0.41
C PRO A 66 12.42 59.84 -0.64
N ARG A 67 12.77 59.09 0.41
CA ARG A 67 13.41 57.78 0.27
C ARG A 67 13.01 56.84 1.41
N ALA A 68 12.66 55.61 1.02
CA ALA A 68 12.52 54.50 1.94
C ALA A 68 13.16 53.23 1.38
N ALA A 69 13.29 52.21 2.22
CA ALA A 69 13.70 50.88 1.85
C ALA A 69 13.17 49.87 2.85
N LEU A 70 12.99 48.64 2.40
CA LEU A 70 12.58 47.51 3.21
C LEU A 70 13.69 46.46 3.16
N LYS A 71 14.16 46.01 4.32
CA LYS A 71 15.04 44.83 4.42
C LYS A 71 14.19 43.64 4.81
N LEU A 72 14.21 42.55 4.03
CA LEU A 72 13.57 41.27 4.34
C LEU A 72 14.56 40.13 4.11
N GLY A 73 14.58 39.11 4.97
CA GLY A 73 15.43 37.92 4.78
C GLY A 73 16.93 38.24 4.65
N GLY A 74 17.39 39.35 5.23
CA GLY A 74 18.76 39.83 5.14
C GLY A 74 19.10 40.65 3.88
N GLN A 75 18.20 40.74 2.90
CA GLN A 75 18.38 41.49 1.67
C GLN A 75 17.59 42.81 1.68
N TRP A 76 18.17 43.86 1.10
CA TRP A 76 17.49 45.14 0.92
C TRP A 76 16.74 45.14 -0.41
N ILE A 77 15.46 45.48 -0.35
CA ILE A 77 14.60 45.66 -1.53
C ILE A 77 14.53 47.17 -1.80
N GLY A 78 15.18 47.60 -2.89
CA GLY A 78 15.33 49.02 -3.28
C GLY A 78 16.74 49.58 -3.09
N GLY A 79 16.94 50.84 -3.51
CA GLY A 79 18.23 51.52 -3.44
C GLY A 79 18.56 51.99 -2.02
N VAL A 80 19.59 51.41 -1.40
CA VAL A 80 20.00 51.72 -0.02
C VAL A 80 21.41 52.32 0.03
N PRO A 81 21.62 53.43 0.75
CA PRO A 81 22.95 54.01 0.94
C PRO A 81 23.93 53.03 1.59
N GLY A 82 25.22 53.10 1.20
CA GLY A 82 26.24 52.18 1.70
C GLY A 82 26.34 52.12 3.23
N TRP A 83 26.22 53.27 3.91
CA TRP A 83 26.27 53.35 5.38
C TRP A 83 25.10 52.64 6.10
N LEU A 84 23.96 52.46 5.41
CA LEU A 84 22.79 51.78 5.96
C LEU A 84 22.82 50.28 5.64
N ARG A 85 23.53 49.89 4.57
CA ARG A 85 23.58 48.52 4.06
C ARG A 85 24.07 47.53 5.13
N ASP A 86 25.15 47.89 5.82
CA ASP A 86 25.86 47.05 6.79
C ASP A 86 25.42 47.31 8.24
N ARG A 87 24.42 48.15 8.45
CA ARG A 87 23.93 48.48 9.79
C ARG A 87 23.15 47.29 10.39
N PRO A 88 23.33 46.98 11.69
CA PRO A 88 22.53 45.96 12.37
C PRO A 88 21.06 46.39 12.50
N ALA A 89 20.17 45.39 12.56
CA ALA A 89 18.74 45.62 12.69
C ALA A 89 18.40 46.37 14.00
N PRO A 90 17.48 47.34 13.97
CA PRO A 90 17.00 48.04 15.16
C PRO A 90 16.21 47.06 16.05
N ARG A 91 16.35 47.17 17.38
CA ARG A 91 15.53 46.36 18.31
C ARG A 91 14.16 46.99 18.61
N ARG A 92 14.04 48.30 18.37
CA ARG A 92 12.84 49.13 18.61
C ARG A 92 12.80 50.24 17.56
N PRO A 93 11.63 50.84 17.30
CA PRO A 93 11.54 52.05 16.50
C PRO A 93 12.57 53.09 16.96
N THR A 94 13.45 53.50 16.05
CA THR A 94 14.60 54.35 16.36
C THR A 94 14.72 55.47 15.33
N VAL A 95 14.83 56.71 15.81
CA VAL A 95 15.22 57.85 14.98
C VAL A 95 16.71 58.10 15.18
N LEU A 96 17.48 58.08 14.10
CA LEU A 96 18.91 58.40 14.16
C LEU A 96 19.14 59.91 14.04
N PRO A 97 19.97 60.49 14.93
CA PRO A 97 20.36 61.90 14.82
C PRO A 97 21.34 62.10 13.66
N THR A 98 21.42 63.34 13.16
CA THR A 98 22.20 63.71 11.97
C THR A 98 23.67 63.28 12.03
N GLY A 99 24.27 63.26 13.23
CA GLY A 99 25.66 62.87 13.47
C GLY A 99 25.94 61.36 13.44
N ALA A 100 24.93 60.49 13.53
CA ALA A 100 25.10 59.03 13.55
C ALA A 100 25.18 58.39 12.15
N MET A 101 25.13 59.20 11.09
CA MET A 101 25.17 58.77 9.68
C MET A 101 26.59 58.74 9.08
N HIS A 102 27.63 58.89 9.91
CA HIS A 102 29.03 58.89 9.48
C HIS A 102 29.69 57.52 9.66
N THR A 103 29.88 56.79 8.55
CA THR A 103 30.86 55.70 8.46
C THR A 103 31.59 55.73 7.12
N GLY A 104 32.80 56.31 7.11
CA GLY A 104 33.95 55.92 6.28
C GLY A 104 33.94 56.03 4.74
N ALA A 105 32.81 56.01 4.04
CA ALA A 105 32.78 56.02 2.57
C ALA A 105 32.34 57.40 2.02
N PRO A 106 33.02 57.94 0.98
CA PRO A 106 32.61 59.19 0.36
C PRO A 106 31.23 59.01 -0.31
N PHE A 107 30.26 59.82 0.11
CA PHE A 107 28.98 59.92 -0.59
C PHE A 107 29.22 60.44 -2.01
N VAL A 108 28.82 59.68 -3.02
CA VAL A 108 29.00 60.04 -4.43
C VAL A 108 27.99 61.11 -4.90
N ASP A 109 27.00 61.46 -4.07
CA ASP A 109 26.04 62.54 -4.34
C ASP A 109 25.88 63.47 -3.12
N ALA A 110 25.81 64.78 -3.33
CA ALA A 110 25.77 65.85 -2.33
C ALA A 110 24.50 65.90 -1.42
N TRP A 111 23.75 64.80 -1.30
CA TRP A 111 22.48 64.71 -0.58
C TRP A 111 22.65 64.08 0.80
N ARG A 112 22.46 64.87 1.87
CA ARG A 112 22.52 64.41 3.28
C ARG A 112 21.12 64.37 3.90
N PRO A 113 20.68 63.25 4.48
CA PRO A 113 19.45 63.21 5.27
C PRO A 113 19.66 63.94 6.60
N THR A 114 18.58 64.55 7.10
CA THR A 114 18.55 65.23 8.41
C THR A 114 17.98 64.31 9.49
N ALA A 115 17.18 63.31 9.11
CA ALA A 115 16.67 62.28 10.00
C ALA A 115 16.51 60.94 9.26
N VAL A 116 16.66 59.84 10.01
CA VAL A 116 16.44 58.47 9.54
C VAL A 116 15.56 57.77 10.57
N LEU A 117 14.42 57.25 10.14
CA LEU A 117 13.53 56.43 10.94
C LEU A 117 13.75 54.96 10.58
N LEU A 118 14.00 54.15 11.59
CA LEU A 118 14.23 52.72 11.49
C LEU A 118 13.17 52.00 12.32
N ILE A 119 12.37 51.16 11.71
CA ILE A 119 11.30 50.42 12.40
C ILE A 119 11.54 48.92 12.18
N PRO A 120 11.69 48.12 13.25
CA PRO A 120 11.81 46.68 13.11
C PRO A 120 10.54 46.05 12.57
N CYS A 121 10.72 44.99 11.79
CA CYS A 121 9.71 44.05 11.33
C CYS A 121 10.13 42.63 11.78
N VAL A 122 9.19 41.68 11.81
CA VAL A 122 9.45 40.30 12.26
C VAL A 122 10.64 39.68 11.52
N ASP A 123 10.73 39.92 10.20
CA ASP A 123 11.74 39.33 9.34
C ASP A 123 12.62 40.36 8.63
N GLY A 124 12.77 41.52 9.27
CA GLY A 124 13.29 42.68 8.57
C GLY A 124 13.23 43.99 9.32
N TRP A 125 13.28 45.07 8.55
CA TRP A 125 13.06 46.42 9.06
C TRP A 125 12.82 47.39 7.92
N VAL A 126 11.96 48.37 8.20
CA VAL A 126 11.69 49.53 7.35
C VAL A 126 12.68 50.63 7.71
N ALA A 127 13.27 51.23 6.68
CA ALA A 127 14.08 52.43 6.81
C ALA A 127 13.48 53.55 5.97
N MET A 128 13.25 54.71 6.57
CA MET A 128 12.82 55.93 5.88
C MET A 128 13.76 57.07 6.21
N TRP A 129 14.11 57.91 5.23
CA TRP A 129 15.03 59.01 5.48
C TRP A 129 14.78 60.23 4.58
N GLY A 130 14.96 61.42 5.15
CA GLY A 130 14.60 62.67 4.50
C GLY A 130 15.31 63.89 5.07
N LYS A 131 14.99 65.08 4.55
CA LYS A 131 15.62 66.36 4.94
C LYS A 131 14.97 67.04 6.16
N ARG A 132 13.91 66.45 6.73
CA ARG A 132 13.19 66.96 7.89
C ARG A 132 13.09 65.91 8.98
N GLN A 133 12.77 66.34 10.20
CA GLN A 133 12.48 65.41 11.29
C GLN A 133 11.08 64.77 11.12
N PHE A 134 10.94 63.55 11.65
CA PHE A 134 9.68 62.82 11.66
C PHE A 134 8.81 63.26 12.85
N GLN A 135 7.58 63.66 12.57
CA GLN A 135 6.60 64.03 13.59
C GLN A 135 6.14 62.80 14.38
N ALA A 136 5.46 63.01 15.52
CA ALA A 136 4.98 61.92 16.35
C ALA A 136 3.89 61.08 15.65
N GLY A 137 2.95 61.73 14.96
CA GLY A 137 1.90 61.07 14.18
C GLY A 137 2.47 60.18 13.07
N GLU A 138 3.43 60.70 12.28
CA GLU A 138 4.10 59.95 11.21
C GLU A 138 4.81 58.70 11.72
N ARG A 139 5.50 58.79 12.87
CA ARG A 139 6.13 57.63 13.50
C ARG A 139 5.10 56.55 13.84
N SER A 140 3.97 56.95 14.44
CA SER A 140 2.87 56.04 14.79
C SER A 140 2.25 55.38 13.55
N LEU A 141 2.09 56.14 12.46
CA LEU A 141 1.60 55.62 11.18
C LEU A 141 2.53 54.56 10.59
N ILE A 142 3.84 54.82 10.55
CA ILE A 142 4.82 53.90 9.96
C ILE A 142 5.01 52.67 10.86
N GLU A 143 4.94 52.82 12.18
CA GLU A 143 4.89 51.68 13.10
C GLU A 143 3.64 50.81 12.87
N THR A 144 2.50 51.44 12.60
CA THR A 144 1.25 50.73 12.25
C THR A 144 1.39 50.01 10.92
N LEU A 145 1.99 50.66 9.92
CA LEU A 145 2.31 50.03 8.64
C LEU A 145 3.25 48.83 8.81
N ALA A 146 4.30 48.96 9.62
CA ALA A 146 5.23 47.87 9.89
C ALA A 146 4.52 46.66 10.53
N ARG A 147 3.61 46.90 11.49
CA ARG A 147 2.78 45.83 12.08
C ARG A 147 1.85 45.17 11.05
N LEU A 148 1.27 45.96 10.13
CA LEU A 148 0.40 45.43 9.08
C LEU A 148 1.21 44.62 8.04
N LEU A 149 2.41 45.08 7.70
CA LEU A 149 3.35 44.35 6.84
C LEU A 149 3.74 43.02 7.46
N ASP A 150 4.06 43.01 8.77
CA ASP A 150 4.39 41.78 9.49
C ASP A 150 3.24 40.77 9.43
N ALA A 151 2.03 41.19 9.79
CA ALA A 151 0.85 40.31 9.76
C ALA A 151 0.54 39.79 8.35
N ALA A 152 0.68 40.63 7.32
CA ALA A 152 0.43 40.25 5.93
C ALA A 152 1.46 39.24 5.42
N LEU A 153 2.76 39.46 5.69
CA LEU A 153 3.83 38.57 5.28
C LEU A 153 3.75 37.21 6.01
N GLU A 154 3.39 37.20 7.29
CA GLU A 154 3.16 35.97 8.05
C GLU A 154 1.98 35.17 7.49
N ALA A 155 0.84 35.83 7.24
CA ALA A 155 -0.33 35.20 6.61
C ALA A 155 0.00 34.62 5.22
N GLN A 156 0.81 35.32 4.42
CA GLN A 156 1.25 34.86 3.11
C GLN A 156 2.12 33.59 3.20
N ARG A 157 3.05 33.52 4.17
CA ARG A 157 3.91 32.35 4.40
C ARG A 157 3.08 31.15 4.83
N ALA A 158 2.21 31.34 5.82
CA ALA A 158 1.29 30.31 6.29
C ALA A 158 0.41 29.78 5.14
N ARG A 159 -0.09 30.66 4.27
CA ARG A 159 -0.85 30.26 3.08
C ARG A 159 -0.02 29.44 2.10
N ARG A 160 1.21 29.84 1.79
CA ARG A 160 2.11 29.10 0.89
C ARG A 160 2.48 27.73 1.45
N GLU A 161 2.72 27.64 2.75
CA GLU A 161 2.98 26.37 3.43
C GLU A 161 1.74 25.48 3.39
N ALA A 162 0.56 26.01 3.69
CA ALA A 162 -0.70 25.29 3.58
C ALA A 162 -0.97 24.80 2.15
N GLU A 163 -0.74 25.63 1.13
CA GLU A 163 -0.88 25.26 -0.29
C GLU A 163 0.10 24.14 -0.69
N ARG A 164 1.36 24.20 -0.22
CA ARG A 164 2.35 23.13 -0.44
C ARG A 164 1.94 21.82 0.24
N HIS A 165 1.51 21.89 1.50
CA HIS A 165 1.03 20.71 2.22
C HIS A 165 -0.22 20.12 1.56
N ALA A 166 -1.16 20.95 1.12
CA ALA A 166 -2.36 20.52 0.41
C ALA A 166 -2.02 19.82 -0.92
N LEU A 167 -1.06 20.36 -1.69
CA LEU A 167 -0.59 19.72 -2.92
C LEU A 167 0.06 18.36 -2.63
N GLN A 168 0.96 18.29 -1.65
CA GLN A 168 1.61 17.04 -1.25
C GLN A 168 0.60 15.99 -0.76
N GLN A 169 -0.41 16.40 0.01
CA GLN A 169 -1.48 15.51 0.47
C GLN A 169 -2.32 15.00 -0.71
N ARG A 170 -2.63 15.87 -1.68
CA ARG A 170 -3.38 15.48 -2.88
C ARG A 170 -2.60 14.47 -3.72
N ASP A 171 -1.33 14.72 -3.98
CA ASP A 171 -0.48 13.81 -4.75
C ASP A 171 -0.32 12.46 -4.04
N ARG A 172 -0.19 12.48 -2.70
CA ARG A 172 -0.14 11.27 -1.85
C ARG A 172 -1.44 10.47 -1.91
N GLN A 173 -2.60 11.13 -1.80
CA GLN A 173 -3.91 10.48 -1.93
C GLN A 173 -4.12 9.86 -3.31
N GLN A 174 -3.69 10.55 -4.38
CA GLN A 174 -3.76 10.03 -5.74
C GLN A 174 -2.88 8.79 -5.92
N ALA A 175 -1.64 8.83 -5.43
CA ALA A 175 -0.74 7.69 -5.46
C ALA A 175 -1.31 6.49 -4.66
N GLN A 176 -1.91 6.74 -3.49
CA GLN A 176 -2.56 5.69 -2.70
C GLN A 176 -3.76 5.06 -3.42
N ALA A 177 -4.56 5.87 -4.11
CA ALA A 177 -5.68 5.36 -4.91
C ALA A 177 -5.21 4.45 -6.06
N VAL A 178 -4.10 4.80 -6.72
CA VAL A 178 -3.49 3.94 -7.75
C VAL A 178 -2.95 2.65 -7.14
N TRP A 179 -2.24 2.72 -6.00
CA TRP A 179 -1.72 1.52 -5.34
C TRP A 179 -2.84 0.58 -4.88
N ARG A 180 -3.93 1.09 -4.31
CA ARG A 180 -5.11 0.28 -3.94
C ARG A 180 -5.81 -0.37 -5.13
N ALA A 181 -5.68 0.19 -6.34
CA ALA A 181 -6.18 -0.45 -7.55
C ALA A 181 -5.34 -1.67 -7.96
N VAL A 182 -4.05 -1.68 -7.59
CA VAL A 182 -3.13 -2.80 -7.82
C VAL A 182 -3.23 -3.85 -6.71
N ALA A 183 -3.35 -3.41 -5.45
CA ALA A 183 -3.50 -4.24 -4.26
C ALA A 183 -4.91 -4.04 -3.65
N PRO A 184 -5.98 -4.59 -4.26
CA PRO A 184 -7.34 -4.38 -3.81
C PRO A 184 -7.61 -4.95 -2.41
N GLU A 185 -8.45 -4.26 -1.65
CA GLU A 185 -8.91 -4.67 -0.31
C GLU A 185 -9.94 -5.82 -0.36
N THR A 186 -10.45 -6.14 -1.55
CA THR A 186 -11.42 -7.23 -1.78
C THR A 186 -11.08 -8.00 -3.04
N LEU A 187 -11.20 -9.33 -2.98
CA LEU A 187 -11.08 -10.23 -4.14
C LEU A 187 -12.40 -10.96 -4.39
N VAL A 188 -12.54 -11.55 -5.58
CA VAL A 188 -13.75 -12.29 -5.94
C VAL A 188 -13.58 -13.76 -5.57
N SER A 189 -14.50 -14.28 -4.76
CA SER A 189 -14.55 -15.71 -4.42
C SER A 189 -14.60 -16.57 -5.69
N PRO A 190 -13.63 -17.47 -5.91
CA PRO A 190 -13.70 -18.45 -6.98
C PRO A 190 -14.92 -19.36 -6.81
N ALA A 191 -15.46 -19.88 -7.91
CA ALA A 191 -16.63 -20.75 -7.87
C ALA A 191 -16.39 -22.00 -7.00
N GLY A 192 -17.27 -22.26 -6.03
CA GLY A 192 -17.16 -23.37 -5.09
C GLY A 192 -16.26 -23.09 -3.87
N TYR A 193 -15.89 -21.84 -3.65
CA TYR A 193 -15.08 -21.40 -2.52
C TYR A 193 -15.65 -20.14 -1.87
N GLN A 194 -15.34 -19.99 -0.59
CA GLN A 194 -15.41 -18.73 0.15
C GLN A 194 -14.01 -18.16 0.28
N LEU A 195 -13.85 -16.90 -0.10
CA LEU A 195 -12.59 -16.17 0.06
C LEU A 195 -12.76 -15.10 1.14
N ASN A 196 -11.87 -15.12 2.13
CA ASN A 196 -11.75 -14.08 3.14
C ASN A 196 -10.37 -13.44 3.03
N LEU A 197 -10.35 -12.11 2.91
CA LEU A 197 -9.13 -11.32 2.86
C LEU A 197 -9.15 -10.29 3.99
N HIS A 198 -8.03 -10.17 4.69
CA HIS A 198 -7.70 -9.04 5.53
C HIS A 198 -6.32 -8.53 5.10
N SER A 199 -6.21 -7.22 4.85
CA SER A 199 -4.95 -6.57 4.52
C SER A 199 -4.89 -5.26 5.28
N GLN A 200 -3.81 -5.06 6.03
CA GLN A 200 -3.57 -3.89 6.85
C GLN A 200 -2.12 -3.43 6.61
N PRO A 201 -1.89 -2.39 5.80
CA PRO A 201 -0.56 -1.85 5.60
C PRO A 201 -0.12 -1.03 6.83
N ALA A 202 1.16 -1.10 7.18
CA ALA A 202 1.82 -0.34 8.24
C ALA A 202 2.09 1.12 7.86
N SER A 203 1.97 1.48 6.58
CA SER A 203 2.08 2.86 6.08
C SER A 203 1.11 3.12 4.93
N ASP A 204 1.14 4.32 4.35
CA ASP A 204 0.30 4.63 3.18
C ASP A 204 0.52 3.70 1.98
N PHE A 205 1.69 3.07 1.91
CA PHE A 205 2.04 2.06 0.91
C PHE A 205 2.76 0.90 1.60
N GLY A 206 2.10 -0.25 1.69
CA GLY A 206 2.71 -1.49 2.16
C GLY A 206 3.67 -2.10 1.13
N GLY A 207 4.60 -2.91 1.62
CA GLY A 207 5.31 -3.94 0.86
C GLY A 207 4.42 -5.13 0.53
N ASP A 208 3.48 -5.48 1.42
CA ASP A 208 2.47 -6.51 1.18
C ASP A 208 1.53 -6.13 0.02
N PHE A 209 1.20 -7.13 -0.79
CA PHE A 209 0.21 -6.99 -1.86
C PHE A 209 -0.56 -8.26 -2.11
N GLN A 210 -1.80 -8.07 -2.59
CA GLN A 210 -2.68 -9.15 -2.98
C GLN A 210 -3.48 -8.76 -4.20
N PHE A 211 -3.65 -9.67 -5.14
CA PHE A 211 -4.51 -9.45 -6.31
C PHE A 211 -5.00 -10.78 -6.88
N GLN A 212 -5.89 -10.66 -7.87
CA GLN A 212 -6.43 -11.80 -8.59
C GLN A 212 -6.35 -11.53 -10.10
N GLU A 213 -5.89 -12.52 -10.86
CA GLU A 213 -5.93 -12.50 -12.33
C GLU A 213 -6.47 -13.85 -12.82
N ARG A 214 -7.60 -13.82 -13.53
CA ARG A 214 -8.31 -15.03 -13.98
C ARG A 214 -8.57 -15.99 -12.80
N ASP A 215 -8.02 -17.19 -12.86
CA ASP A 215 -8.10 -18.24 -11.85
C ASP A 215 -6.94 -18.21 -10.85
N TRP A 216 -6.08 -17.19 -10.87
CA TRP A 216 -4.98 -17.03 -9.92
C TRP A 216 -5.31 -16.07 -8.80
N VAL A 217 -5.04 -16.48 -7.58
CA VAL A 217 -5.04 -15.64 -6.38
C VAL A 217 -3.60 -15.50 -5.91
N VAL A 218 -3.16 -14.27 -5.64
CA VAL A 218 -1.76 -13.95 -5.37
C VAL A 218 -1.65 -13.15 -4.09
N VAL A 219 -0.67 -13.52 -3.26
CA VAL A 219 -0.17 -12.76 -2.11
C VAL A 219 1.34 -12.67 -2.24
N GLY A 220 1.92 -11.51 -1.97
CA GLY A 220 3.36 -11.35 -1.96
C GLY A 220 3.76 -10.15 -1.12
N ASP A 221 5.06 -10.01 -0.93
CA ASP A 221 5.66 -8.92 -0.16
C ASP A 221 6.92 -8.43 -0.86
N VAL A 222 7.04 -7.12 -1.00
CA VAL A 222 8.21 -6.43 -1.56
C VAL A 222 9.05 -5.87 -0.42
N SER A 223 10.34 -6.19 -0.43
CA SER A 223 11.28 -5.64 0.55
C SER A 223 11.26 -4.11 0.57
N GLY A 224 11.09 -3.54 1.76
CA GLY A 224 11.01 -2.09 1.96
C GLY A 224 9.57 -1.61 2.12
N LYS A 225 9.36 -0.30 2.10
CA LYS A 225 8.02 0.30 2.29
C LYS A 225 7.91 1.66 1.61
N GLY A 226 6.68 2.17 1.53
CA GLY A 226 6.42 3.47 0.92
C GLY A 226 6.35 3.39 -0.61
N LEU A 227 6.52 4.55 -1.25
CA LEU A 227 6.33 4.69 -2.69
C LEU A 227 7.22 3.76 -3.56
N PRO A 228 8.50 3.48 -3.22
CA PRO A 228 9.31 2.54 -4.01
C PRO A 228 8.73 1.12 -4.04
N ALA A 229 8.26 0.60 -2.90
CA ALA A 229 7.61 -0.71 -2.82
C ALA A 229 6.34 -0.75 -3.67
N ALA A 230 5.50 0.29 -3.58
CA ALA A 230 4.28 0.40 -4.39
C ALA A 230 4.53 0.34 -5.91
N ILE A 231 5.62 0.95 -6.39
CA ILE A 231 5.99 0.92 -7.82
C ILE A 231 6.35 -0.52 -8.22
N ILE A 232 7.15 -1.20 -7.40
CA ILE A 232 7.53 -2.59 -7.64
C ILE A 232 6.31 -3.51 -7.63
N THR A 233 5.38 -3.33 -6.69
CA THR A 233 4.11 -4.04 -6.64
C THR A 233 3.30 -3.87 -7.94
N ALA A 234 3.20 -2.65 -8.46
CA ALA A 234 2.50 -2.37 -9.72
C ALA A 234 3.16 -3.04 -10.94
N MET A 235 4.50 -3.04 -10.98
CA MET A 235 5.27 -3.76 -11.99
C MET A 235 5.04 -5.28 -11.88
N PHE A 236 5.05 -5.81 -10.65
CA PHE A 236 4.83 -7.21 -10.38
C PHE A 236 3.44 -7.66 -10.87
N ALA A 237 2.39 -6.98 -10.43
CA ALA A 237 1.01 -7.31 -10.81
C ALA A 237 0.82 -7.28 -12.34
N THR A 238 1.38 -6.27 -13.00
CA THR A 238 1.29 -6.15 -14.47
C THR A 238 2.04 -7.29 -15.18
N SER A 239 3.28 -7.58 -14.75
CA SER A 239 4.07 -8.68 -15.30
C SER A 239 3.41 -10.04 -15.07
N PHE A 240 2.83 -10.25 -13.90
CA PHE A 240 2.06 -11.46 -13.57
C PHE A 240 0.84 -11.60 -14.48
N THR A 241 0.06 -10.53 -14.67
CA THR A 241 -1.07 -10.51 -15.59
C THR A 241 -0.65 -10.89 -17.02
N VAL A 242 0.47 -10.37 -17.52
CA VAL A 242 1.01 -10.74 -18.84
C VAL A 242 1.42 -12.21 -18.88
N ALA A 243 2.13 -12.68 -17.85
CA ALA A 243 2.64 -14.05 -17.74
C ALA A 243 1.51 -15.10 -17.71
N VAL A 244 0.42 -14.83 -16.97
CA VAL A 244 -0.78 -15.67 -16.93
C VAL A 244 -1.48 -15.70 -18.31
N ARG A 245 -1.47 -14.59 -19.04
CA ARG A 245 -2.11 -14.48 -20.35
C ARG A 245 -1.37 -15.23 -21.45
N SER A 246 -0.04 -15.27 -21.38
CA SER A 246 0.84 -15.97 -22.34
C SER A 246 1.06 -17.45 -22.03
N ALA A 247 0.53 -17.97 -20.91
CA ALA A 247 0.75 -19.33 -20.41
C ALA A 247 2.23 -19.68 -20.15
N ALA A 248 3.07 -18.67 -19.95
CA ALA A 248 4.51 -18.79 -19.67
C ALA A 248 4.84 -18.24 -18.28
N LEU A 249 4.14 -18.73 -17.24
CA LEU A 249 4.22 -18.14 -15.89
C LEU A 249 5.66 -18.08 -15.35
N ASN A 250 6.40 -19.20 -15.43
CA ASN A 250 7.76 -19.24 -14.91
C ASN A 250 8.69 -18.30 -15.69
N ASP A 251 8.76 -18.47 -17.01
CA ASP A 251 9.71 -17.72 -17.84
C ASP A 251 9.42 -16.22 -17.81
N ALA A 252 8.14 -15.83 -17.98
CA ALA A 252 7.76 -14.42 -18.03
C ALA A 252 7.80 -13.73 -16.66
N LEU A 253 7.50 -14.42 -15.56
CA LEU A 253 7.57 -13.81 -14.22
C LEU A 253 9.01 -13.65 -13.76
N ILE A 254 9.82 -14.70 -13.93
CA ILE A 254 11.18 -14.75 -13.38
C ILE A 254 12.10 -13.87 -14.21
N GLU A 255 12.13 -14.02 -15.54
CA GLU A 255 13.06 -13.25 -16.39
C GLU A 255 12.72 -11.76 -16.40
N ALA A 256 11.43 -11.40 -16.42
CA ALA A 256 11.05 -9.99 -16.54
C ALA A 256 11.30 -9.17 -15.27
N LEU A 257 11.23 -9.80 -14.08
CA LEU A 257 11.28 -9.10 -12.80
C LEU A 257 12.63 -9.24 -12.09
N HIS A 258 13.34 -10.36 -12.28
CA HIS A 258 14.59 -10.62 -11.55
C HIS A 258 15.62 -9.49 -11.74
N ASP A 259 15.97 -9.17 -12.98
CA ASP A 259 16.97 -8.13 -13.29
C ASP A 259 16.56 -6.73 -12.79
N HIS A 260 15.26 -6.44 -12.71
CA HIS A 260 14.79 -5.15 -12.22
C HIS A 260 14.89 -5.05 -10.70
N LEU A 261 14.49 -6.11 -10.00
CA LEU A 261 14.58 -6.22 -8.55
C LEU A 261 16.05 -6.23 -8.09
N GLU A 262 16.89 -7.04 -8.72
CA GLU A 262 18.32 -7.14 -8.41
C GLU A 262 19.02 -5.76 -8.55
N ARG A 263 18.78 -5.05 -9.65
CA ARG A 263 19.37 -3.71 -9.88
C ARG A 263 18.87 -2.64 -8.92
N SER A 264 17.65 -2.78 -8.41
CA SER A 264 17.10 -1.85 -7.41
C SER A 264 17.50 -2.22 -5.98
N GLY A 265 18.15 -3.38 -5.78
CA GLY A 265 18.47 -3.91 -4.46
C GLY A 265 17.23 -4.38 -3.68
N ALA A 266 16.11 -4.56 -4.36
CA ALA A 266 14.86 -5.03 -3.79
C ALA A 266 14.68 -6.52 -4.08
N PHE A 267 13.85 -7.18 -3.28
CA PHE A 267 13.39 -8.54 -3.54
C PHE A 267 11.90 -8.66 -3.25
N CYS A 268 11.30 -9.72 -3.77
CA CYS A 268 9.87 -9.97 -3.64
C CYS A 268 9.59 -11.43 -3.29
N THR A 269 8.83 -11.65 -2.23
CA THR A 269 8.26 -12.97 -1.91
C THR A 269 6.91 -13.14 -2.58
N LEU A 270 6.55 -14.37 -2.92
CA LEU A 270 5.32 -14.66 -3.66
C LEU A 270 4.72 -16.01 -3.30
N ALA A 271 3.44 -16.01 -2.93
CA ALA A 271 2.57 -17.17 -2.99
C ALA A 271 1.46 -16.93 -4.03
N ALA A 272 1.41 -17.75 -5.08
CA ALA A 272 0.39 -17.68 -6.11
C ALA A 272 -0.33 -19.02 -6.26
N VAL A 273 -1.66 -18.98 -6.24
CA VAL A 273 -2.52 -20.17 -6.28
C VAL A 273 -3.44 -20.11 -7.48
N GLN A 274 -3.28 -21.05 -8.41
CA GLN A 274 -4.27 -21.30 -9.46
C GLN A 274 -5.41 -22.12 -8.87
N VAL A 275 -6.62 -21.59 -8.89
CA VAL A 275 -7.82 -22.15 -8.27
C VAL A 275 -8.78 -22.67 -9.34
N ARG A 276 -8.97 -24.00 -9.37
CA ARG A 276 -10.01 -24.60 -10.21
C ARG A 276 -11.30 -24.82 -9.41
N PRO A 277 -12.49 -24.69 -10.03
CA PRO A 277 -13.78 -24.88 -9.34
C PRO A 277 -13.98 -26.28 -8.72
N ASP A 278 -13.23 -27.27 -9.19
CA ASP A 278 -13.34 -28.67 -8.77
C ASP A 278 -12.50 -29.02 -7.52
N GLY A 279 -11.73 -28.07 -6.97
CA GLY A 279 -10.85 -28.31 -5.83
C GLY A 279 -9.38 -28.43 -6.17
N ALA A 280 -9.05 -28.57 -7.45
CA ALA A 280 -7.66 -28.71 -7.87
C ALA A 280 -6.95 -27.35 -7.85
N LEU A 281 -5.87 -27.29 -7.10
CA LEU A 281 -5.03 -26.12 -6.93
C LEU A 281 -3.63 -26.38 -7.49
N ARG A 282 -3.01 -25.33 -8.03
CA ARG A 282 -1.57 -25.31 -8.30
C ARG A 282 -0.97 -24.14 -7.55
N VAL A 283 0.00 -24.42 -6.68
CA VAL A 283 0.60 -23.44 -5.78
C VAL A 283 2.04 -23.20 -6.20
N LEU A 284 2.37 -21.94 -6.40
CA LEU A 284 3.72 -21.43 -6.55
C LEU A 284 4.09 -20.73 -5.26
N ASN A 285 5.19 -21.12 -4.62
CA ASN A 285 5.71 -20.42 -3.45
C ASN A 285 7.20 -20.10 -3.66
N VAL A 286 7.53 -18.82 -3.72
CA VAL A 286 8.86 -18.27 -3.96
C VAL A 286 9.21 -17.33 -2.81
N GLY A 287 10.03 -17.82 -1.88
CA GLY A 287 10.48 -17.06 -0.70
C GLY A 287 9.40 -16.65 0.30
N HIS A 288 8.12 -16.96 0.07
CA HIS A 288 7.01 -16.55 0.93
C HIS A 288 6.84 -17.54 2.10
N PRO A 289 6.23 -17.12 3.23
CA PRO A 289 5.86 -18.04 4.30
C PRO A 289 5.08 -19.27 3.78
N PRO A 290 5.17 -20.42 4.48
CA PRO A 290 4.50 -21.64 4.04
C PRO A 290 2.99 -21.42 3.88
N VAL A 291 2.46 -21.78 2.70
CA VAL A 291 1.02 -21.79 2.47
C VAL A 291 0.45 -23.00 3.21
N LEU A 292 -0.52 -22.77 4.09
CA LEU A 292 -1.10 -23.85 4.90
C LEU A 292 -2.33 -24.42 4.21
N VAL A 293 -2.44 -25.74 4.21
CA VAL A 293 -3.63 -26.46 3.83
C VAL A 293 -4.22 -27.08 5.09
N ARG A 294 -5.32 -26.51 5.56
CA ARG A 294 -6.08 -27.04 6.69
C ARG A 294 -7.11 -28.03 6.17
N ARG A 295 -7.02 -29.27 6.61
CA ARG A 295 -8.01 -30.30 6.31
C ARG A 295 -9.25 -30.14 7.17
N ALA A 296 -10.37 -30.70 6.73
CA ALA A 296 -11.63 -30.67 7.47
C ALA A 296 -11.51 -31.24 8.92
N ASP A 297 -10.60 -32.19 9.14
CA ASP A 297 -10.29 -32.77 10.45
C ASP A 297 -9.36 -31.91 11.34
N GLY A 298 -8.97 -30.73 10.86
CA GLY A 298 -8.08 -29.79 11.56
C GLY A 298 -6.60 -30.07 11.36
N SER A 299 -6.21 -31.15 10.65
CA SER A 299 -4.81 -31.39 10.32
C SER A 299 -4.27 -30.33 9.36
N LEU A 300 -3.00 -29.96 9.52
CA LEU A 300 -2.32 -28.96 8.69
C LEU A 300 -1.27 -29.63 7.81
N GLU A 301 -1.21 -29.19 6.56
CA GLU A 301 -0.13 -29.49 5.63
C GLU A 301 0.52 -28.19 5.16
N GLU A 302 1.84 -28.15 5.12
CA GLU A 302 2.59 -26.97 4.65
C GLU A 302 3.03 -27.14 3.20
N ILE A 303 2.83 -26.09 2.40
CA ILE A 303 3.44 -25.92 1.07
C ILE A 303 4.54 -24.87 1.21
N ARG A 304 5.77 -25.35 1.38
CA ARG A 304 6.94 -24.49 1.60
C ARG A 304 7.44 -23.89 0.28
N ALA A 305 8.14 -22.76 0.39
CA ALA A 305 8.82 -22.16 -0.74
C ALA A 305 9.80 -23.16 -1.39
N THR A 306 9.74 -23.25 -2.73
CA THR A 306 10.62 -24.12 -3.53
C THR A 306 11.77 -23.36 -4.17
N ALA A 307 11.78 -22.03 -4.02
CA ALA A 307 12.77 -21.11 -4.53
C ALA A 307 12.93 -19.91 -3.56
N PRO A 308 14.11 -19.24 -3.55
CA PRO A 308 14.31 -18.01 -2.77
C PRO A 308 13.53 -16.82 -3.36
N PRO A 309 13.37 -15.70 -2.62
CA PRO A 309 12.66 -14.52 -3.10
C PRO A 309 13.19 -14.01 -4.45
N ILE A 310 12.29 -13.55 -5.32
CA ILE A 310 12.64 -13.00 -6.64
C ILE A 310 13.51 -11.76 -6.44
N GLY A 311 14.60 -11.63 -7.21
CA GLY A 311 15.56 -10.53 -7.11
C GLY A 311 16.79 -10.84 -6.24
N THR A 312 16.82 -11.98 -5.56
CA THR A 312 17.99 -12.41 -4.76
C THR A 312 18.99 -13.25 -5.55
N PHE A 313 18.50 -14.26 -6.26
CA PHE A 313 19.29 -15.15 -7.12
C PHE A 313 18.52 -15.47 -8.39
N PRO A 314 19.20 -15.75 -9.52
CA PRO A 314 18.53 -16.22 -10.72
C PRO A 314 17.74 -17.49 -10.44
N LEU A 315 16.44 -17.47 -10.75
CA LEU A 315 15.57 -18.62 -10.56
C LEU A 315 15.47 -19.41 -11.86
N VAL A 316 15.49 -20.74 -11.76
CA VAL A 316 15.31 -21.62 -12.91
C VAL A 316 14.27 -22.66 -12.55
N ASN A 317 13.20 -22.75 -13.35
CA ASN A 317 12.17 -23.79 -13.27
C ASN A 317 11.57 -23.97 -11.86
N VAL A 318 10.79 -22.98 -11.41
CA VAL A 318 10.09 -23.08 -10.12
C VAL A 318 8.89 -24.03 -10.26
N PRO A 319 8.85 -25.15 -9.52
CA PRO A 319 7.77 -26.12 -9.66
C PRO A 319 6.48 -25.61 -9.02
N LEU A 320 5.37 -25.89 -9.70
CA LEU A 320 4.02 -25.69 -9.18
C LEU A 320 3.60 -26.94 -8.40
N GLU A 321 3.41 -26.81 -7.08
CA GLU A 321 2.90 -27.90 -6.25
C GLU A 321 1.40 -28.09 -6.52
N ARG A 322 0.98 -29.34 -6.70
CA ARG A 322 -0.43 -29.67 -6.90
C ARG A 322 -1.08 -30.04 -5.58
N VAL A 323 -2.19 -29.40 -5.27
CA VAL A 323 -2.98 -29.64 -4.06
C VAL A 323 -4.45 -29.79 -4.41
N TRP A 324 -5.16 -30.61 -3.66
CA TRP A 324 -6.61 -30.74 -3.80
C TRP A 324 -7.27 -30.37 -2.50
N LEU A 325 -8.26 -29.48 -2.56
CA LEU A 325 -9.15 -29.14 -1.47
C LEU A 325 -10.47 -29.88 -1.63
N HIS A 326 -10.77 -30.76 -0.67
CA HIS A 326 -12.09 -31.34 -0.51
C HIS A 326 -13.04 -30.35 0.17
N PRO A 327 -14.36 -30.50 0.05
CA PRO A 327 -15.32 -29.70 0.80
C PRO A 327 -14.97 -29.66 2.30
N GLY A 328 -14.92 -28.46 2.89
CA GLY A 328 -14.50 -28.24 4.29
C GLY A 328 -12.98 -28.14 4.52
N ASP A 329 -12.15 -28.43 3.51
CA ASP A 329 -10.73 -28.07 3.54
C ASP A 329 -10.56 -26.56 3.24
N ALA A 330 -9.42 -25.99 3.66
CA ALA A 330 -9.07 -24.60 3.43
C ALA A 330 -7.60 -24.45 3.05
N LEU A 331 -7.29 -23.42 2.27
CA LEU A 331 -5.93 -22.93 2.04
C LEU A 331 -5.78 -21.57 2.69
N LEU A 332 -4.67 -21.36 3.40
CA LEU A 332 -4.36 -20.13 4.13
C LEU A 332 -3.02 -19.57 3.65
N MET A 333 -3.01 -18.30 3.28
CA MET A 333 -1.81 -17.51 2.97
C MET A 333 -1.74 -16.35 3.95
N TYR A 334 -0.54 -16.03 4.41
CA TYR A 334 -0.30 -14.99 5.40
C TYR A 334 1.09 -14.38 5.22
N SER A 335 1.23 -13.09 5.54
CA SER A 335 2.53 -12.42 5.63
C SER A 335 3.18 -12.60 7.01
N ASP A 336 4.44 -12.18 7.11
CA ASP A 336 5.25 -12.25 8.32
C ASP A 336 4.75 -11.35 9.46
N GLY A 337 4.08 -10.24 9.14
CA GLY A 337 3.40 -9.40 10.12
C GLY A 337 2.43 -10.14 11.06
N LEU A 338 1.97 -11.36 10.70
CA LEU A 338 1.21 -12.22 11.62
C LEU A 338 2.10 -12.87 12.70
N TYR A 339 3.17 -13.56 12.31
CA TYR A 339 3.97 -14.36 13.25
C TYR A 339 5.11 -13.56 13.91
N GLU A 340 5.48 -12.43 13.33
CA GLU A 340 6.45 -11.47 13.87
C GLU A 340 5.83 -10.41 14.79
N ALA A 341 4.49 -10.28 14.83
CA ALA A 341 3.82 -9.37 15.75
C ALA A 341 4.28 -9.59 17.20
N GLU A 342 4.56 -8.52 17.93
CA GLU A 342 5.21 -8.60 19.25
C GLU A 342 4.23 -8.29 20.39
N ASP A 343 4.28 -9.04 21.48
CA ASP A 343 3.55 -8.70 22.70
C ASP A 343 4.23 -7.54 23.47
N ALA A 344 3.63 -7.13 24.60
CA ALA A 344 4.16 -6.05 25.44
C ALA A 344 5.57 -6.32 26.01
N SER A 345 6.05 -7.57 25.97
CA SER A 345 7.40 -7.96 26.39
C SER A 345 8.39 -8.02 25.23
N GLY A 346 7.95 -7.80 23.99
CA GLY A 346 8.73 -7.96 22.77
C GLY A 346 8.84 -9.41 22.28
N ALA A 347 8.00 -10.32 22.80
CA ALA A 347 7.99 -11.71 22.33
C ALA A 347 7.09 -11.86 21.09
N PRO A 348 7.54 -12.54 20.03
CA PRO A 348 6.75 -12.69 18.82
C PRO A 348 5.54 -13.60 19.03
N PHE A 349 4.48 -13.40 18.24
CA PHE A 349 3.29 -14.25 18.22
C PHE A 349 3.69 -15.71 17.94
N GLY A 350 4.56 -15.90 16.94
CA GLY A 350 5.26 -17.15 16.66
C GLY A 350 4.44 -18.15 15.85
N LEU A 351 5.16 -19.02 15.13
CA LEU A 351 4.58 -20.04 14.25
C LEU A 351 3.79 -21.11 15.00
N ASP A 352 4.18 -21.44 16.24
CA ASP A 352 3.47 -22.46 17.04
C ASP A 352 2.04 -22.04 17.36
N ARG A 353 1.84 -20.77 17.76
CA ARG A 353 0.51 -20.22 18.04
C ARG A 353 -0.31 -20.10 16.76
N LEU A 354 0.32 -19.68 15.67
CA LEU A 354 -0.30 -19.62 14.33
C LEU A 354 -0.81 -21.00 13.92
N ASN A 355 0.01 -22.04 14.01
CA ASN A 355 -0.36 -23.40 13.65
C ASN A 355 -1.46 -23.96 14.55
N ALA A 356 -1.39 -23.73 15.87
CA ALA A 356 -2.45 -24.13 16.79
C ALA A 356 -3.79 -23.45 16.45
N LEU A 357 -3.76 -22.14 16.15
CA LEU A 357 -4.93 -21.37 15.74
C LEU A 357 -5.50 -21.87 14.40
N ALA A 358 -4.65 -22.06 13.39
CA ALA A 358 -5.06 -22.54 12.07
C ALA A 358 -5.70 -23.94 12.14
N SER A 359 -5.19 -24.81 13.01
CA SER A 359 -5.75 -26.15 13.23
C SER A 359 -7.13 -26.07 13.92
N ALA A 360 -7.26 -25.26 14.96
CA ALA A 360 -8.46 -25.19 15.80
C ALA A 360 -9.60 -24.37 15.18
N ALA A 361 -9.30 -23.29 14.47
CA ALA A 361 -10.30 -22.41 13.88
C ALA A 361 -11.12 -23.13 12.80
N ALA A 362 -12.41 -22.81 12.69
CA ALA A 362 -13.16 -23.18 11.50
C ALA A 362 -12.57 -22.43 10.28
N PRO A 363 -12.57 -23.03 9.08
CA PRO A 363 -12.01 -22.41 7.87
C PRO A 363 -12.42 -20.95 7.63
N GLY A 364 -13.72 -20.65 7.73
CA GLY A 364 -14.25 -19.29 7.52
C GLY A 364 -13.85 -18.29 8.61
N ASP A 365 -13.46 -18.78 9.79
CA ASP A 365 -13.21 -17.96 10.98
C ASP A 365 -11.73 -17.68 11.24
N PHE A 366 -10.81 -18.27 10.45
CA PHE A 366 -9.38 -18.14 10.69
C PHE A 366 -8.92 -16.68 10.76
N ASN A 367 -9.23 -15.86 9.74
CA ASN A 367 -8.81 -14.45 9.72
C ASN A 367 -9.32 -13.71 10.95
N ALA A 368 -10.60 -13.85 11.28
CA ALA A 368 -11.19 -13.19 12.45
C ALA A 368 -10.60 -13.73 13.77
N GLY A 369 -10.28 -15.02 13.84
CA GLY A 369 -9.59 -15.64 14.97
C GLY A 369 -8.17 -15.10 15.15
N ALA A 370 -7.42 -14.94 14.06
CA ALA A 370 -6.07 -14.39 14.07
C ALA A 370 -6.07 -12.94 14.56
N LEU A 371 -6.97 -12.11 14.04
CA LEU A 371 -7.10 -10.72 14.47
C LEU A 371 -7.48 -10.60 15.96
N ARG A 372 -8.32 -11.50 16.48
CA ARG A 372 -8.61 -11.55 17.92
C ARG A 372 -7.40 -11.99 18.74
N ALA A 373 -6.65 -12.98 18.25
CA ALA A 373 -5.47 -13.49 18.93
C ALA A 373 -4.32 -12.46 18.98
N LEU A 374 -4.26 -11.56 17.98
CA LEU A 374 -3.33 -10.44 17.93
C LEU A 374 -3.74 -9.26 18.82
N GLY A 375 -4.87 -9.31 19.54
CA GLY A 375 -5.36 -8.17 20.33
C GLY A 375 -4.37 -7.63 21.38
N ASP A 376 -3.53 -8.50 21.95
CA ASP A 376 -2.48 -8.15 22.91
C ASP A 376 -1.09 -7.96 22.25
N TYR A 377 -1.03 -7.99 20.91
CA TYR A 377 0.19 -7.86 20.11
C TYR A 377 0.18 -6.56 19.31
N THR A 378 1.37 -6.02 19.06
CA THR A 378 1.60 -4.89 18.19
C THR A 378 2.09 -5.41 16.85
N VAL A 379 1.32 -5.14 15.80
CA VAL A 379 1.70 -5.41 14.41
C VAL A 379 2.52 -4.22 13.91
N THR A 380 3.82 -4.40 13.72
CA THR A 380 4.75 -3.33 13.31
C THR A 380 4.98 -3.28 11.80
N ASP A 381 4.72 -4.38 11.12
CA ASP A 381 4.84 -4.52 9.66
C ASP A 381 3.46 -4.62 8.99
N ASP A 382 3.42 -4.77 7.68
CA ASP A 382 2.18 -5.05 6.98
C ASP A 382 1.59 -6.41 7.39
N LEU A 383 0.26 -6.51 7.45
CA LEU A 383 -0.45 -7.74 7.79
C LEU A 383 -1.43 -8.12 6.69
N THR A 384 -1.18 -9.26 6.05
CA THR A 384 -2.06 -9.84 5.05
C THR A 384 -2.45 -11.24 5.45
N LEU A 385 -3.76 -11.52 5.47
CA LEU A 385 -4.35 -12.82 5.75
C LEU A 385 -5.35 -13.15 4.65
N LEU A 386 -5.13 -14.25 3.94
CA LEU A 386 -6.04 -14.73 2.91
C LEU A 386 -6.40 -16.18 3.16
N THR A 387 -7.70 -16.45 3.28
CA THR A 387 -8.24 -17.80 3.39
C THR A 387 -9.13 -18.13 2.20
N LEU A 388 -8.88 -19.28 1.59
CA LEU A 388 -9.71 -19.90 0.56
C LEU A 388 -10.31 -21.19 1.12
N HIS A 389 -11.57 -21.13 1.54
CA HIS A 389 -12.31 -22.24 2.11
C HIS A 389 -13.16 -22.92 1.03
N ARG A 390 -13.01 -24.23 0.84
CA ARG A 390 -13.86 -24.99 -0.09
C ARG A 390 -15.25 -25.19 0.51
N ASP A 391 -16.29 -24.73 -0.19
CA ASP A 391 -17.66 -24.74 0.33
C ASP A 391 -18.07 -26.14 0.82
N PRO A 392 -18.56 -26.27 2.08
CA PRO A 392 -18.98 -27.56 2.63
C PRO A 392 -20.27 -28.09 2.00
N ALA A 393 -21.02 -27.24 1.28
CA ALA A 393 -22.24 -27.63 0.57
C ALA A 393 -21.98 -28.41 -0.74
N ALA A 394 -20.72 -28.52 -1.16
CA ALA A 394 -20.34 -29.39 -2.27
C ALA A 394 -20.40 -30.86 -1.80
N PRO A 395 -21.22 -31.74 -2.42
CA PRO A 395 -21.40 -33.12 -1.94
C PRO A 395 -20.09 -33.89 -2.08
N GLY A 396 -19.51 -34.27 -0.94
CA GLY A 396 -18.33 -35.13 -0.86
C GLY A 396 -18.52 -36.19 0.22
N VAL A 397 -17.94 -37.36 0.01
CA VAL A 397 -17.98 -38.49 0.94
C VAL A 397 -16.58 -38.72 1.48
N HIS A 398 -16.45 -38.77 2.81
CA HIS A 398 -15.23 -39.18 3.48
C HIS A 398 -15.48 -40.47 4.24
N ARG A 399 -14.70 -41.51 3.96
CA ARG A 399 -14.83 -42.82 4.59
C ARG A 399 -13.47 -43.36 5.02
N ARG A 400 -13.35 -43.65 6.31
CA ARG A 400 -12.20 -44.35 6.88
C ARG A 400 -12.50 -45.85 6.94
N LEU A 401 -11.63 -46.64 6.35
CA LEU A 401 -11.75 -48.08 6.22
C LEU A 401 -10.58 -48.77 6.95
N PRO A 402 -10.81 -49.93 7.58
CA PRO A 402 -9.71 -50.78 8.04
C PRO A 402 -8.94 -51.32 6.83
N GLY A 403 -7.66 -51.59 7.02
CA GLY A 403 -6.77 -52.23 6.05
C GLY A 403 -7.05 -53.72 5.87
N ASP A 404 -8.30 -54.05 5.53
CA ASP A 404 -8.78 -55.42 5.34
C ASP A 404 -9.64 -55.46 4.06
N LEU A 405 -9.43 -56.48 3.23
CA LEU A 405 -10.22 -56.70 2.01
C LEU A 405 -11.70 -56.99 2.31
N ALA A 406 -12.04 -57.41 3.53
CA ALA A 406 -13.43 -57.50 3.97
C ALA A 406 -14.17 -56.15 3.96
N ALA A 407 -13.45 -55.02 3.95
CA ALA A 407 -14.02 -53.67 3.87
C ALA A 407 -14.32 -53.21 2.43
N LEU A 408 -13.96 -53.98 1.39
CA LEU A 408 -14.23 -53.60 -0.01
C LEU A 408 -15.70 -53.26 -0.32
N PRO A 409 -16.73 -53.94 0.23
CA PRO A 409 -18.12 -53.53 0.00
C PRO A 409 -18.42 -52.09 0.42
N GLN A 410 -17.76 -51.59 1.47
CA GLN A 410 -17.93 -50.22 1.97
C GLN A 410 -17.35 -49.17 1.00
N VAL A 411 -16.41 -49.56 0.12
CA VAL A 411 -15.92 -48.72 -0.98
C VAL A 411 -17.04 -48.45 -1.97
N GLY A 412 -17.76 -49.51 -2.39
CA GLY A 412 -18.88 -49.38 -3.31
C GLY A 412 -20.03 -48.57 -2.71
N GLU A 413 -20.30 -48.71 -1.42
CA GLU A 413 -21.26 -47.84 -0.71
C GLU A 413 -20.85 -46.37 -0.74
N ALA A 414 -19.58 -46.07 -0.43
CA ALA A 414 -19.08 -44.69 -0.47
C ALA A 414 -19.17 -44.08 -1.88
N LEU A 415 -18.89 -44.87 -2.92
CA LEU A 415 -19.02 -44.42 -4.30
C LEU A 415 -20.47 -44.14 -4.70
N ARG A 416 -21.42 -44.96 -4.28
CA ARG A 416 -22.87 -44.75 -4.56
C ARG A 416 -23.49 -43.65 -3.70
N GLU A 417 -22.88 -43.35 -2.56
CA GLU A 417 -23.22 -42.16 -1.77
C GLU A 417 -22.70 -40.89 -2.46
N ALA A 418 -21.49 -40.95 -3.04
CA ALA A 418 -20.87 -39.81 -3.72
C ALA A 418 -21.44 -39.55 -5.13
N LEU A 419 -21.93 -40.59 -5.82
CA LEU A 419 -22.35 -40.53 -7.21
C LEU A 419 -23.76 -41.10 -7.40
N ALA A 420 -24.56 -40.44 -8.25
CA ALA A 420 -25.82 -41.00 -8.71
C ALA A 420 -25.60 -42.36 -9.41
N PRO A 421 -26.55 -43.32 -9.35
CA PRO A 421 -26.41 -44.63 -10.01
C PRO A 421 -26.17 -44.55 -11.53
N THR A 422 -26.62 -43.47 -12.17
CA THR A 422 -26.46 -43.19 -13.60
C THR A 422 -25.19 -42.40 -13.91
N HIS A 423 -24.41 -42.01 -12.91
CA HIS A 423 -23.23 -41.17 -13.10
C HIS A 423 -22.17 -41.93 -13.89
N PRO A 424 -21.62 -41.35 -14.96
CA PRO A 424 -20.82 -42.11 -15.91
C PRO A 424 -19.43 -42.48 -15.39
N ALA A 425 -18.93 -41.79 -14.36
CA ALA A 425 -17.69 -42.15 -13.66
C ALA A 425 -17.83 -43.29 -12.63
N LEU A 426 -19.05 -43.77 -12.33
CA LEU A 426 -19.28 -44.73 -11.25
C LEU A 426 -18.55 -46.07 -11.49
N MET A 427 -18.73 -46.68 -12.67
CA MET A 427 -18.07 -47.95 -13.01
C MET A 427 -16.53 -47.82 -13.10
N PRO A 428 -15.96 -46.81 -13.79
CA PRO A 428 -14.52 -46.54 -13.73
C PRO A 428 -13.98 -46.36 -12.31
N ALA A 429 -14.77 -45.73 -11.43
CA ALA A 429 -14.38 -45.53 -10.03
C ALA A 429 -14.43 -46.79 -9.19
N GLU A 430 -15.46 -47.61 -9.34
CA GLU A 430 -15.54 -48.91 -8.65
C GLU A 430 -14.32 -49.77 -8.99
N LEU A 431 -13.92 -49.83 -10.26
CA LEU A 431 -12.72 -50.55 -10.70
C LEU A 431 -11.44 -49.92 -10.13
N ALA A 432 -11.23 -48.62 -10.35
CA ALA A 432 -9.99 -47.96 -9.96
C ALA A 432 -9.79 -47.96 -8.45
N VAL A 433 -10.81 -47.60 -7.65
CA VAL A 433 -10.67 -47.55 -6.19
C VAL A 433 -10.45 -48.94 -5.62
N THR A 434 -11.18 -49.96 -6.10
CA THR A 434 -11.01 -51.34 -5.63
C THR A 434 -9.59 -51.82 -5.85
N GLU A 435 -9.03 -51.62 -7.05
CA GLU A 435 -7.65 -51.99 -7.35
C GLU A 435 -6.64 -51.25 -6.46
N LEU A 436 -6.84 -49.97 -6.20
CA LEU A 436 -5.95 -49.20 -5.32
C LEU A 436 -6.02 -49.64 -3.86
N VAL A 437 -7.22 -49.94 -3.35
CA VAL A 437 -7.41 -50.46 -1.98
C VAL A 437 -6.78 -51.85 -1.86
N VAL A 438 -7.01 -52.74 -2.84
CA VAL A 438 -6.38 -54.06 -2.88
C VAL A 438 -4.87 -53.93 -2.89
N ASN A 439 -4.31 -53.02 -3.68
CA ASN A 439 -2.87 -52.78 -3.71
C ASN A 439 -2.34 -52.27 -2.36
N ALA A 440 -3.00 -51.29 -1.75
CA ALA A 440 -2.62 -50.77 -0.45
C ALA A 440 -2.61 -51.85 0.64
N VAL A 441 -3.66 -52.68 0.71
CA VAL A 441 -3.80 -53.71 1.75
C VAL A 441 -2.92 -54.92 1.48
N ARG A 442 -3.02 -55.51 0.27
CA ARG A 442 -2.39 -56.80 -0.05
C ARG A 442 -0.89 -56.68 -0.31
N HIS A 443 -0.48 -55.60 -0.98
CA HIS A 443 0.91 -55.40 -1.39
C HIS A 443 1.62 -54.37 -0.50
N GLY A 444 0.91 -53.33 -0.07
CA GLY A 444 1.44 -52.31 0.84
C GLY A 444 1.36 -52.68 2.32
N GLY A 445 0.55 -53.68 2.70
CA GLY A 445 0.34 -54.02 4.11
C GLY A 445 -0.33 -52.90 4.92
N ALA A 446 -1.10 -52.03 4.25
CA ALA A 446 -1.80 -50.93 4.91
C ALA A 446 -2.75 -51.46 5.98
N THR A 447 -2.73 -50.84 7.17
CA THR A 447 -3.66 -51.13 8.27
C THR A 447 -4.86 -50.19 8.28
N ARG A 448 -4.76 -49.08 7.55
CA ARG A 448 -5.82 -48.07 7.39
C ARG A 448 -5.84 -47.52 5.98
N VAL A 449 -7.05 -47.34 5.45
CA VAL A 449 -7.29 -46.63 4.18
C VAL A 449 -8.35 -45.55 4.39
N ASP A 450 -8.04 -44.31 4.01
CA ASP A 450 -8.98 -43.19 4.04
C ASP A 450 -9.35 -42.80 2.59
N LEU A 451 -10.64 -42.79 2.29
CA LEU A 451 -11.20 -42.41 0.99
C LEU A 451 -11.93 -41.07 1.09
N ARG A 452 -11.57 -40.13 0.23
CA ARG A 452 -12.31 -38.88 0.01
C ARG A 452 -12.79 -38.80 -1.43
N LEU A 453 -14.08 -38.59 -1.61
CA LEU A 453 -14.77 -38.63 -2.89
C LEU A 453 -15.55 -37.33 -3.09
N HIS A 454 -15.46 -36.73 -4.27
CA HIS A 454 -16.24 -35.53 -4.59
C HIS A 454 -16.63 -35.53 -6.06
N ALA A 455 -17.93 -35.45 -6.33
CA ALA A 455 -18.46 -35.37 -7.68
C ALA A 455 -18.42 -33.92 -8.19
N SER A 456 -17.94 -33.71 -9.42
CA SER A 456 -17.88 -32.41 -10.06
C SER A 456 -18.21 -32.52 -11.54
N GLY A 457 -19.48 -32.26 -11.90
CA GLY A 457 -19.99 -32.47 -13.25
C GLY A 457 -20.04 -33.97 -13.58
N ASP A 458 -19.39 -34.38 -14.67
CA ASP A 458 -19.26 -35.79 -15.07
C ASP A 458 -17.99 -36.48 -14.51
N ASP A 459 -17.20 -35.75 -13.71
CA ASP A 459 -15.95 -36.23 -13.15
C ASP A 459 -16.12 -36.58 -11.66
N LEU A 460 -15.40 -37.60 -11.21
CA LEU A 460 -15.20 -37.90 -9.79
C LEU A 460 -13.76 -37.56 -9.40
N LEU A 461 -13.60 -36.70 -8.40
CA LEU A 461 -12.35 -36.51 -7.69
C LEU A 461 -12.25 -37.51 -6.54
N LEU A 462 -11.20 -38.31 -6.55
CA LEU A 462 -10.89 -39.33 -5.55
C LEU A 462 -9.55 -38.99 -4.90
N THR A 463 -9.47 -39.04 -3.58
CA THR A 463 -8.20 -39.13 -2.85
C THR A 463 -8.24 -40.36 -1.97
N LEU A 464 -7.30 -41.28 -2.20
CA LEU A 464 -7.04 -42.45 -1.36
C LEU A 464 -5.75 -42.20 -0.58
N THR A 465 -5.83 -42.31 0.73
CA THR A 465 -4.66 -42.25 1.62
C THR A 465 -4.51 -43.57 2.37
N ASP A 466 -3.31 -44.12 2.41
CA ASP A 466 -3.02 -45.37 3.13
C ASP A 466 -1.69 -45.30 3.89
N ASP A 467 -1.60 -46.04 4.99
CA ASP A 467 -0.40 -46.12 5.84
C ASP A 467 0.55 -47.27 5.45
N GLY A 468 0.32 -47.89 4.28
CA GLY A 468 1.13 -48.99 3.78
C GLY A 468 2.55 -48.57 3.37
N ALA A 469 3.31 -49.56 2.90
CA ALA A 469 4.66 -49.35 2.38
C ALA A 469 4.66 -48.32 1.22
N PRO A 470 5.70 -47.47 1.11
CA PRO A 470 5.81 -46.51 0.01
C PRO A 470 5.80 -47.21 -1.35
N PHE A 471 4.87 -46.82 -2.21
CA PHE A 471 4.77 -47.32 -3.57
C PHE A 471 4.19 -46.24 -4.46
N ASP A 472 4.92 -45.83 -5.50
CA ASP A 472 4.43 -44.87 -6.51
C ASP A 472 3.88 -45.64 -7.73
N PRO A 473 2.56 -45.89 -7.79
CA PRO A 473 1.96 -46.62 -8.89
C PRO A 473 1.97 -45.84 -10.21
N THR A 474 2.21 -44.53 -10.18
CA THR A 474 2.28 -43.69 -11.39
C THR A 474 3.57 -43.89 -12.17
N ARG A 475 4.62 -44.38 -11.51
CA ARG A 475 5.95 -44.63 -12.10
C ARG A 475 6.25 -46.10 -12.38
N ALA A 476 5.35 -47.02 -12.01
CA ALA A 476 5.54 -48.45 -12.28
C ALA A 476 5.58 -48.73 -13.80
N ASP A 477 6.55 -49.51 -14.28
CA ASP A 477 6.71 -49.84 -15.71
C ASP A 477 5.47 -50.52 -16.31
N GLU A 478 5.21 -50.26 -17.59
CA GLU A 478 4.14 -50.91 -18.38
C GLU A 478 4.46 -52.36 -18.81
N ARG A 479 5.63 -52.89 -18.46
CA ARG A 479 6.07 -54.25 -18.82
C ARG A 479 5.37 -55.24 -17.87
N GLU A 480 4.54 -56.19 -18.29
CA GLU A 480 4.63 -57.11 -19.44
C GLU A 480 3.24 -57.34 -20.08
N ALA A 481 2.98 -56.79 -21.26
CA ALA A 481 1.83 -57.17 -22.10
C ALA A 481 2.10 -58.41 -22.99
N GLY A 482 3.11 -59.23 -22.64
CA GLY A 482 3.63 -60.30 -23.50
C GLY A 482 3.37 -61.74 -23.03
N GLU A 483 3.02 -61.97 -21.77
CA GLU A 483 2.68 -63.30 -21.27
C GLU A 483 1.46 -63.19 -20.34
N LEU A 484 0.44 -64.02 -20.61
CA LEU A 484 -0.76 -64.15 -19.78
C LEU A 484 -0.36 -64.56 -18.34
N ARG A 485 -0.15 -63.57 -17.46
CA ARG A 485 -0.14 -63.75 -16.01
C ARG A 485 -1.47 -63.20 -15.46
N GLU A 486 -2.11 -63.95 -14.57
CA GLU A 486 -3.38 -63.58 -13.91
C GLU A 486 -3.26 -62.33 -13.01
N HIS A 487 -2.07 -61.77 -12.83
CA HIS A 487 -1.77 -60.66 -11.93
C HIS A 487 -0.98 -59.57 -12.68
N GLY A 488 -1.43 -58.31 -12.64
CA GLY A 488 -0.72 -57.17 -13.24
C GLY A 488 -1.58 -56.12 -13.96
N TYR A 489 -2.86 -56.39 -14.21
CA TYR A 489 -3.74 -55.46 -14.94
C TYR A 489 -4.31 -54.32 -14.07
N GLY A 490 -4.25 -54.42 -12.74
CA GLY A 490 -4.89 -53.46 -11.83
C GLY A 490 -4.46 -52.01 -12.07
N LEU A 491 -3.15 -51.74 -12.13
CA LEU A 491 -2.64 -50.39 -12.39
C LEU A 491 -2.94 -49.91 -13.81
N LEU A 492 -3.01 -50.82 -14.80
CA LEU A 492 -3.41 -50.49 -16.16
C LEU A 492 -4.88 -50.05 -16.23
N ILE A 493 -5.76 -50.73 -15.48
CA ILE A 493 -7.17 -50.36 -15.35
C ILE A 493 -7.27 -48.96 -14.73
N VAL A 494 -6.56 -48.71 -13.63
CA VAL A 494 -6.52 -47.39 -12.99
C VAL A 494 -6.05 -46.31 -13.97
N ARG A 495 -4.98 -46.55 -14.74
CA ARG A 495 -4.49 -45.60 -15.76
C ARG A 495 -5.51 -45.31 -16.86
N ARG A 496 -6.27 -46.31 -17.30
CA ARG A 496 -7.31 -46.12 -18.32
C ARG A 496 -8.53 -45.39 -17.79
N CYS A 497 -8.85 -45.55 -16.50
CA CYS A 497 -9.97 -44.88 -15.86
C CYS A 497 -9.63 -43.44 -15.43
N ALA A 498 -8.37 -43.16 -15.11
CA ALA A 498 -7.91 -41.87 -14.61
C ALA A 498 -7.50 -40.91 -15.74
N ARG A 499 -8.15 -39.75 -15.78
CA ARG A 499 -7.73 -38.61 -16.62
C ARG A 499 -6.49 -37.94 -16.05
N GLU A 500 -6.44 -37.82 -14.74
CA GLU A 500 -5.31 -37.30 -13.99
C GLU A 500 -5.06 -38.25 -12.82
N TRP A 501 -3.80 -38.61 -12.59
CA TRP A 501 -3.39 -39.43 -11.46
C TRP A 501 -2.09 -38.88 -10.87
N HIS A 502 -2.13 -38.58 -9.58
CA HIS A 502 -1.01 -38.05 -8.84
C HIS A 502 -0.77 -38.89 -7.60
N TYR A 503 0.51 -39.13 -7.34
CA TYR A 503 0.99 -39.77 -6.13
C TYR A 503 1.87 -38.80 -5.34
N ALA A 504 1.73 -38.81 -4.02
CA ALA A 504 2.64 -38.18 -3.09
C ALA A 504 2.76 -39.02 -1.82
N ARG A 505 3.95 -39.08 -1.22
CA ARG A 505 4.13 -39.57 0.15
C ARG A 505 4.08 -38.37 1.09
N LYS A 506 3.02 -38.23 1.89
CA LYS A 506 2.86 -37.12 2.87
C LYS A 506 2.59 -37.68 4.26
N GLY A 507 3.28 -37.16 5.28
CA GLY A 507 3.09 -37.58 6.68
C GLY A 507 3.27 -39.08 6.91
N GLY A 508 4.19 -39.71 6.17
CA GLY A 508 4.41 -41.15 6.25
C GLY A 508 3.29 -42.00 5.64
N CYS A 509 2.31 -41.42 4.93
CA CYS A 509 1.24 -42.13 4.22
C CYS A 509 1.38 -41.97 2.70
N ASN A 510 0.97 -42.99 1.94
CA ASN A 510 0.74 -42.87 0.51
C ASN A 510 -0.52 -42.04 0.29
N ARG A 511 -0.49 -41.07 -0.62
CA ARG A 511 -1.65 -40.31 -1.06
C ARG A 511 -1.75 -40.37 -2.56
N GLN A 512 -2.87 -40.90 -3.05
CA GLN A 512 -3.18 -41.03 -4.45
C GLN A 512 -4.40 -40.18 -4.76
N THR A 513 -4.24 -39.20 -5.65
CA THR A 513 -5.34 -38.36 -6.11
C THR A 513 -5.63 -38.65 -7.57
N LEU A 514 -6.87 -39.00 -7.85
CA LEU A 514 -7.34 -39.38 -9.17
C LEU A 514 -8.51 -38.51 -9.58
N ARG A 515 -8.51 -38.11 -10.86
CA ARG A 515 -9.68 -37.57 -11.53
C ARG A 515 -10.20 -38.61 -12.50
N LEU A 516 -11.38 -39.15 -12.21
CA LEU A 516 -12.01 -40.21 -12.99
C LEU A 516 -13.14 -39.61 -13.82
N ARG A 517 -13.29 -40.06 -15.07
CA ARG A 517 -14.33 -39.58 -16.01
C ARG A 517 -15.18 -40.75 -16.51
N ALA A 518 -16.38 -40.41 -16.99
CA ALA A 518 -17.08 -41.18 -18.02
C ALA A 518 -16.12 -41.74 -19.11
N PRO A 519 -16.20 -43.02 -19.51
CA PRO A 519 -15.59 -43.44 -20.77
C PRO A 519 -16.21 -42.62 -21.91
N ALA A 520 -15.39 -42.12 -22.83
CA ALA A 520 -15.90 -41.40 -24.00
C ALA A 520 -16.84 -42.32 -24.79
N PRO A 521 -17.98 -41.83 -25.33
CA PRO A 521 -18.79 -42.63 -26.23
C PRO A 521 -17.92 -43.09 -27.40
N ALA A 522 -18.03 -44.37 -27.76
CA ALA A 522 -17.29 -44.92 -28.89
C ALA A 522 -17.58 -44.06 -30.14
N PRO A 523 -16.56 -43.71 -30.96
CA PRO A 523 -16.82 -43.05 -32.22
C PRO A 523 -17.78 -43.92 -33.04
N PRO A 524 -18.75 -43.32 -33.76
CA PRO A 524 -19.67 -44.10 -34.59
C PRO A 524 -18.86 -44.98 -35.54
N PRO A 525 -19.31 -46.23 -35.80
CA PRO A 525 -18.60 -47.12 -36.71
C PRO A 525 -18.40 -46.39 -38.03
N ALA A 526 -17.16 -46.37 -38.52
CA ALA A 526 -16.85 -45.80 -39.82
C ALA A 526 -17.81 -46.41 -40.85
N SER A 527 -18.63 -45.57 -41.47
CA SER A 527 -19.53 -45.99 -42.54
C SER A 527 -18.67 -46.66 -43.61
N SER A 528 -18.81 -47.98 -43.74
CA SER A 528 -18.20 -48.73 -44.83
C SER A 528 -18.80 -48.20 -46.14
N SER A 529 -18.01 -47.41 -46.86
CA SER A 529 -18.27 -46.97 -48.23
C SER A 529 -18.14 -48.12 -49.20
#